data_AF-D7GRD3-F1
#
_entry.id   AF-D7GRD3-F1
#
_cell.length_a   1.000
_cell.length_b   1.000
_cell.length_c   1.000
_cell.angle_alpha   90.00
_cell.angle_beta   90.00
_cell.angle_gamma   90.00
#
_symmetry.space_group_name_H-M   'P 1'
#
loop_
_entity.id
_entity.type
_entity.pdbx_description
1 polymer ?
#
loop_
_entity_poly.entity_id
_entity_poly.type
_entity_poly.pdbx_seq_one_letter_code
_entity_poly.pdbx_strand_id
1 'polypeptide(L)'
;MQAYEKVGWLDHVVDVATNEVIQEGTPLSQTNLGHMDDGIEKVTAETIIHAALIADTQKEIKVLKDATLNNMTQNVFLKNFDTVDSVAITSGIYDPVARKIYV
;
A
#
# COMPACT_ATOMS: atom_id res chain seq x y z
N MET A 1 -1.98 -3.89 5.19
CA MET A 1 -2.84 -4.83 4.44
C MET A 1 -1.91 -5.74 3.67
N GLN A 2 -2.11 -7.05 3.73
CA GLN A 2 -1.22 -8.01 3.07
C GLN A 2 -1.57 -8.08 1.58
N ALA A 3 -0.57 -8.29 0.72
CA ALA A 3 -0.79 -8.53 -0.70
C ALA A 3 -1.59 -9.84 -0.87
N TYR A 4 -2.52 -9.84 -1.83
CA TYR A 4 -3.28 -11.04 -2.16
C TYR A 4 -2.41 -11.98 -2.98
N GLU A 5 -2.30 -13.23 -2.54
CA GLU A 5 -1.62 -14.29 -3.29
C GLU A 5 -2.64 -15.02 -4.15
N LYS A 6 -2.43 -14.97 -5.47
CA LYS A 6 -3.28 -15.69 -6.42
C LYS A 6 -3.21 -17.18 -6.18
N VAL A 7 -4.38 -17.80 -6.12
CA VAL A 7 -4.49 -19.26 -5.99
C VAL A 7 -4.39 -19.91 -7.36
N GLY A 8 -4.75 -19.19 -8.43
CA GLY A 8 -4.80 -19.73 -9.78
C GLY A 8 -5.93 -20.73 -9.97
N TRP A 9 -6.27 -21.01 -11.22
CA TRP A 9 -7.25 -22.05 -11.52
C TRP A 9 -6.58 -23.44 -11.47
N LEU A 10 -7.21 -24.37 -10.74
CA LEU A 10 -6.88 -25.79 -10.74
C LEU A 10 -7.92 -26.57 -11.56
N ASP A 11 -7.44 -27.35 -12.53
CA ASP A 11 -8.28 -28.22 -13.38
C ASP A 11 -8.89 -29.38 -12.57
N HIS A 12 -8.19 -29.83 -11.53
CA HIS A 12 -8.65 -30.86 -10.63
C HIS A 12 -7.91 -30.76 -9.30
N VAL A 13 -8.57 -31.13 -8.20
CA VAL A 13 -7.94 -31.21 -6.88
C VAL A 13 -7.46 -32.65 -6.67
N VAL A 14 -6.16 -32.82 -6.46
CA VAL A 14 -5.50 -34.11 -6.24
C VAL A 14 -5.13 -34.25 -4.77
N ASP A 15 -5.30 -35.45 -4.21
CA ASP A 15 -4.73 -35.78 -2.91
C ASP A 15 -3.19 -35.82 -3.01
N VAL A 16 -2.51 -35.06 -2.16
CA VAL A 16 -1.04 -35.00 -2.08
C VAL A 16 -0.39 -36.31 -1.65
N ALA A 17 -1.12 -37.24 -1.04
CA ALA A 17 -0.60 -38.52 -0.59
C ALA A 17 -0.82 -39.68 -1.58
N THR A 18 -1.91 -39.66 -2.34
CA THR A 18 -2.32 -40.80 -3.20
C THR A 18 -2.35 -40.46 -4.69
N ASN A 19 -2.19 -39.18 -5.07
CA ASN A 19 -2.36 -38.69 -6.44
C ASN A 19 -3.72 -39.06 -7.06
N GLU A 20 -4.73 -39.38 -6.25
CA GLU A 20 -6.09 -39.58 -6.73
C GLU A 20 -6.82 -38.23 -6.88
N VAL A 21 -7.57 -38.11 -7.97
CA VAL A 21 -8.37 -36.92 -8.26
C VAL A 21 -9.61 -36.95 -7.35
N ILE A 22 -9.66 -36.03 -6.38
CA ILE A 22 -10.77 -35.88 -5.44
C ILE A 22 -11.93 -35.11 -6.10
N GLN A 23 -11.61 -34.21 -7.03
CA GLN A 23 -12.60 -33.39 -7.71
C GLN A 23 -12.14 -33.00 -9.11
N GLU A 24 -12.97 -33.28 -10.12
CA GLU A 24 -12.84 -32.78 -11.49
C GLU A 24 -13.39 -31.36 -11.59
N GLY A 25 -12.62 -30.45 -12.20
CA GLY A 25 -13.03 -29.08 -12.48
C GLY A 25 -14.13 -29.03 -13.54
N THR A 26 -15.03 -28.05 -13.43
CA THR A 26 -16.02 -27.79 -14.48
C THR A 26 -15.53 -26.65 -15.39
N PRO A 27 -15.82 -26.67 -16.71
CA PRO A 27 -15.38 -25.61 -17.63
C PRO A 27 -15.87 -24.21 -17.24
N LEU A 28 -16.99 -24.13 -16.51
CA LEU A 28 -17.54 -22.87 -15.97
C LEU A 28 -16.63 -22.26 -14.88
N SER A 29 -15.86 -23.10 -14.17
CA SER A 29 -14.90 -22.70 -13.13
C SER A 29 -13.71 -21.94 -13.71
N GLN A 30 -13.20 -22.36 -14.87
CA GLN A 30 -11.98 -21.80 -15.46
C GLN A 30 -12.14 -20.34 -15.87
N THR A 31 -13.19 -20.02 -16.64
CA THR A 31 -13.37 -18.66 -17.16
C THR A 31 -13.87 -17.69 -16.10
N ASN A 32 -14.75 -18.12 -15.20
CA ASN A 32 -15.39 -17.19 -14.25
C ASN A 32 -14.61 -17.04 -12.93
N LEU A 33 -14.00 -18.11 -12.39
CA LEU A 33 -13.21 -18.00 -11.14
C LEU A 33 -11.83 -17.42 -11.38
N GLY A 34 -11.22 -17.62 -12.56
CA GLY A 34 -9.97 -16.94 -12.92
C GLY A 34 -10.10 -15.41 -12.95
N HIS A 35 -11.18 -14.90 -13.55
CA HIS A 35 -11.45 -13.45 -13.55
C HIS A 35 -11.74 -12.89 -12.14
N MET A 36 -12.31 -13.69 -11.24
CA MET A 36 -12.51 -13.28 -9.84
C MET A 36 -11.18 -13.19 -9.10
N ASP A 37 -10.30 -14.17 -9.26
CA ASP A 37 -8.95 -14.19 -8.67
C ASP A 37 -8.13 -12.96 -9.13
N ASP A 38 -8.16 -12.67 -10.44
CA ASP A 38 -7.57 -11.47 -11.02
C ASP A 38 -8.19 -10.17 -10.48
N GLY A 39 -9.51 -10.13 -10.32
CA GLY A 39 -10.22 -8.98 -9.78
C GLY A 39 -9.82 -8.69 -8.33
N ILE A 40 -9.73 -9.74 -7.50
CA ILE A 40 -9.35 -9.61 -6.10
C ILE A 40 -7.90 -9.13 -5.97
N GLU A 41 -6.98 -9.67 -6.77
CA GLU A 41 -5.58 -9.22 -6.78
C GLU A 41 -5.49 -7.72 -7.11
N LYS A 42 -6.12 -7.30 -8.22
CA LYS A 42 -6.10 -5.91 -8.68
C LYS A 42 -6.69 -4.96 -7.64
N VAL A 43 -7.89 -5.27 -7.13
CA VAL A 43 -8.55 -4.43 -6.12
C VAL A 43 -7.72 -4.35 -4.84
N THR A 44 -7.11 -5.46 -4.41
CA THR A 44 -6.27 -5.48 -3.20
C THR A 44 -5.01 -4.64 -3.40
N ALA A 45 -4.34 -4.77 -4.55
CA ALA A 45 -3.16 -3.98 -4.89
C ALA A 45 -3.47 -2.47 -4.97
N GLU A 46 -4.55 -2.09 -5.66
CA GLU A 46 -5.01 -0.70 -5.75
C GLU A 46 -5.40 -0.14 -4.39
N THR A 47 -6.08 -0.93 -3.56
CA THR A 47 -6.48 -0.51 -2.20
C THR A 47 -5.26 -0.24 -1.32
N ILE A 48 -4.21 -1.06 -1.42
CA ILE A 48 -2.95 -0.83 -0.69
C ILE A 48 -2.30 0.49 -1.11
N ILE A 49 -2.22 0.75 -2.42
CA ILE A 49 -1.65 2.00 -2.96
C ILE A 49 -2.47 3.20 -2.50
N HIS A 50 -3.80 3.14 -2.63
CA HIS A 50 -4.69 4.21 -2.20
C HIS A 50 -4.63 4.46 -0.70
N ALA A 51 -4.50 3.41 0.12
CA ALA A 51 -4.34 3.57 1.56
C ALA A 51 -3.07 4.36 1.92
N ALA A 52 -1.96 4.13 1.22
CA ALA A 52 -0.73 4.90 1.39
C ALA A 52 -0.92 6.38 0.98
N LEU A 53 -1.49 6.62 -0.20
CA LEU A 53 -1.75 7.98 -0.71
C LEU A 53 -2.71 8.78 0.20
N ILE A 54 -3.74 8.13 0.73
CA ILE A 54 -4.67 8.74 1.68
C ILE A 54 -3.95 9.09 2.98
N ALA A 55 -3.11 8.20 3.50
CA ALA A 55 -2.36 8.45 4.72
C ALA A 55 -1.41 9.66 4.56
N ASP A 56 -0.76 9.80 3.41
CA ASP A 56 0.09 10.96 3.12
C ASP A 56 -0.73 12.24 2.97
N THR A 57 -1.83 12.20 2.21
CA THR A 57 -2.76 13.34 2.06
C THR A 57 -3.31 13.79 3.43
N GLN A 58 -3.62 12.85 4.33
CA GLN A 58 -4.09 13.16 5.68
C GLN A 58 -3.02 13.87 6.52
N LYS A 59 -1.75 13.49 6.39
CA LYS A 59 -0.65 14.21 7.06
C LYS A 59 -0.54 15.64 6.53
N GLU A 60 -0.63 15.81 5.22
CA GLU A 60 -0.56 17.13 4.59
C GLU A 60 -1.71 18.04 5.05
N ILE A 61 -2.94 17.54 5.00
CA ILE A 61 -4.13 18.25 5.49
C ILE A 61 -3.97 18.63 6.95
N LYS A 62 -3.46 17.74 7.80
CA LYS A 62 -3.26 18.03 9.22
C LYS A 62 -2.29 19.20 9.41
N VAL A 63 -1.14 19.18 8.74
CA VAL A 63 -0.13 20.25 8.83
C VAL A 63 -0.70 21.58 8.32
N LEU A 64 -1.43 21.58 7.21
CA LEU A 64 -2.07 22.79 6.68
C LEU A 64 -3.17 23.31 7.61
N LYS A 65 -3.95 22.41 8.24
CA LYS A 65 -4.97 22.78 9.22
C LYS A 65 -4.34 23.44 10.44
N ASP A 66 -3.27 22.85 10.98
CA ASP A 66 -2.54 23.42 12.11
C ASP A 66 -1.91 24.76 11.74
N ALA A 67 -1.35 24.90 10.54
CA ALA A 67 -0.82 26.16 10.03
C ALA A 67 -1.90 27.25 9.88
N THR A 68 -3.10 26.86 9.43
CA THR A 68 -4.25 27.77 9.28
C THR A 68 -4.74 28.26 10.63
N LEU A 69 -4.87 27.36 11.61
CA LEU A 69 -5.29 27.72 12.97
C LEU A 69 -4.29 28.65 13.66
N ASN A 70 -3.00 28.49 13.38
CA ASN A 70 -1.94 29.32 13.94
C ASN A 70 -1.59 30.56 13.08
N ASN A 71 -2.33 30.83 12.01
CA ASN A 71 -2.11 31.97 11.10
C ASN A 71 -0.68 32.00 10.48
N MET A 72 -0.10 30.82 10.24
CA MET A 72 1.25 30.60 9.69
C MET A 72 1.25 30.04 8.26
N THR A 73 0.12 30.11 7.54
CA THR A 73 -0.09 29.47 6.22
C THR A 73 0.94 29.85 5.15
N GLN A 74 1.58 31.01 5.26
CA GLN A 74 2.57 31.49 4.28
C GLN A 74 3.97 30.85 4.44
N ASN A 75 4.28 30.22 5.57
CA ASN A 75 5.62 29.71 5.90
C ASN A 75 5.68 28.18 6.00
N VAL A 76 4.72 27.47 5.42
CA VAL A 76 4.62 26.01 5.51
C VAL A 76 4.76 25.40 4.12
N PHE A 77 5.85 24.65 3.92
CA PHE A 77 6.13 23.91 2.69
C PHE A 77 6.13 22.42 3.00
N LEU A 78 5.41 21.65 2.19
CA LEU A 78 5.38 20.19 2.29
C LEU A 78 6.01 19.58 1.04
N LYS A 79 6.89 18.60 1.26
CA LYS A 79 7.48 17.79 0.21
C LYS A 79 7.69 16.38 0.74
N ASN A 80 7.09 15.41 0.08
CA ASN A 80 7.32 14.00 0.37
C ASN A 80 8.60 13.54 -0.35
N PHE A 81 9.47 12.86 0.39
CA PHE A 81 10.69 12.25 -0.13
C PHE A 81 10.57 10.74 -0.01
N ASP A 82 11.14 10.00 -0.96
CA ASP A 82 11.06 8.54 -0.97
C ASP A 82 11.86 7.91 0.18
N THR A 83 12.94 8.57 0.62
CA THR A 83 13.82 8.11 1.71
C THR A 83 14.37 9.27 2.53
N VAL A 84 14.73 9.00 3.79
CA VAL A 84 15.31 9.99 4.72
C VAL A 84 16.70 10.46 4.23
N ASP A 85 17.41 9.61 3.50
CA ASP A 85 18.71 9.91 2.90
C ASP A 85 18.63 10.87 1.70
N SER A 86 17.42 11.15 1.21
CA SER A 86 17.20 12.09 0.09
C SER A 86 17.40 13.56 0.47
N VAL A 87 17.68 13.85 1.75
CA VAL A 87 17.85 15.21 2.27
C VAL A 87 19.24 15.36 2.89
N ALA A 88 20.13 16.10 2.20
CA ALA A 88 21.40 16.51 2.76
C ALA A 88 21.21 17.78 3.62
N ILE A 89 21.49 17.69 4.91
CA ILE A 89 21.43 18.83 5.84
C ILE A 89 22.79 19.54 5.82
N THR A 90 22.87 20.68 5.15
CA THR A 90 24.11 21.49 5.07
C THR A 90 24.41 22.26 6.36
N SER A 91 23.38 22.56 7.17
CA SER A 91 23.51 23.26 8.46
C SER A 91 22.36 22.87 9.39
N GLY A 92 22.66 22.63 10.67
CA GLY A 92 21.71 22.22 11.71
C GLY A 92 21.95 20.79 12.23
N ILE A 93 21.25 20.42 13.30
CA ILE A 93 21.31 19.09 13.92
C ILE A 93 19.98 18.38 13.70
N TYR A 94 20.02 17.17 13.14
CA TYR A 94 18.85 16.30 13.00
C TYR A 94 18.65 15.48 14.26
N ASP A 95 17.47 15.59 14.87
CA ASP A 95 17.03 14.69 15.93
C ASP A 95 16.22 13.52 15.32
N PRO A 96 16.73 12.28 15.36
CA PRO A 96 16.07 11.11 14.78
C PRO A 96 14.83 10.66 15.57
N VAL A 97 14.71 11.03 16.85
CA VAL A 97 13.59 10.65 17.72
C VAL A 97 12.41 11.59 17.47
N ALA A 98 12.65 12.90 17.52
CA ALA A 98 11.62 13.90 17.28
C ALA A 98 11.32 14.13 15.79
N ARG A 99 12.19 13.65 14.90
CA ARG A 99 12.15 13.89 13.44
C ARG A 99 12.08 15.39 13.11
N LYS A 100 12.90 16.18 13.80
CA LYS A 100 13.00 17.64 13.65
C LYS A 100 14.44 18.05 13.36
N ILE A 101 14.59 19.15 12.63
CA ILE A 101 15.88 19.81 12.40
C ILE A 101 15.91 21.07 13.24
N TYR A 102 16.97 21.22 14.03
CA TYR A 102 17.26 22.42 14.81
C TYR A 102 18.38 23.21 14.12
N VAL A 103 18.26 24.54 14.09
CA VAL A 103 19.30 25.46 13.62
C VAL A 103 20.12 25.93 14.80
#